data_AF-A0A671V0W0-F1
#
_entry.id   AF-A0A671V0W0-F1
#
_cell.length_a   1.000
_cell.length_b   1.000
_cell.length_c   1.000
_cell.angle_alpha   90.00
_cell.angle_beta   90.00
_cell.angle_gamma   90.00
#
_symmetry.space_group_name_H-M   'P 1'
#
loop_
_entity.id
_entity.type
_entity.pdbx_description
1 polymer ?
#
loop_
_entity_poly.entity_id
_entity_poly.type
_entity_poly.pdbx_seq_one_letter_code
_entity_poly.pdbx_strand_id
1 'polypeptide(L)'
;MCVDRESLQSAYRLIKDKAAARTGGRIAPELYVVCAETALQLGCLEISAACLKMYFEGNPPANQFLCRAYLCQGQLKPLPATCTVEDFEEAVQYFLKAIEISKREPRYYFIVFNASVLYFQTTRPLLRPGQCLYLVPSLRQVIQSLEEVADQDHSWRAELMMQVTLQYSLSCLS
;
A
#
# COMPACT_ATOMS: atom_id res chain seq x y z
N MET A 1 9.27 10.94 23.96
CA MET A 1 9.32 9.84 22.96
C MET A 1 8.20 8.88 23.31
N CYS A 2 7.32 8.55 22.36
CA CYS A 2 6.00 7.95 22.63
C CYS A 2 6.11 6.46 23.02
N VAL A 3 5.48 6.06 24.13
CA VAL A 3 5.48 4.69 24.71
C VAL A 3 5.12 3.60 23.68
N ASP A 4 4.31 3.95 22.69
CA ASP A 4 3.89 3.04 21.60
C ASP A 4 5.07 2.58 20.73
N ARG A 5 6.06 3.46 20.49
CA ARG A 5 7.25 3.12 19.70
C ARG A 5 8.19 2.17 20.44
N GLU A 6 8.31 2.33 21.76
CA GLU A 6 9.11 1.42 22.59
C GLU A 6 8.47 0.03 22.68
N SER A 7 7.14 0.00 22.78
CA SER A 7 6.35 -1.24 22.76
C SER A 7 6.49 -1.96 21.41
N LEU A 8 6.37 -1.23 20.30
CA LEU A 8 6.62 -1.76 18.95
C LEU A 8 8.04 -2.32 18.82
N GLN A 9 9.04 -1.57 19.28
CA GLN A 9 10.44 -2.00 19.21
C GLN A 9 10.65 -3.32 19.97
N SER A 10 10.03 -3.46 21.15
CA SER A 10 10.08 -4.70 21.94
C SER A 10 9.39 -5.86 21.21
N ALA A 11 8.21 -5.63 20.62
CA ALA A 11 7.51 -6.64 19.82
C ALA A 11 8.36 -7.09 18.61
N TYR A 12 8.96 -6.15 17.89
CA TYR A 12 9.84 -6.45 16.76
C TYR A 12 11.06 -7.28 17.16
N ARG A 13 11.70 -6.97 18.29
CA ARG A 13 12.82 -7.79 18.82
C ARG A 13 12.39 -9.23 19.11
N LEU A 14 11.23 -9.42 19.76
CA LEU A 14 10.72 -10.76 20.04
C LEU A 14 10.46 -11.58 18.77
N ILE A 15 9.92 -10.94 17.72
CA ILE A 15 9.75 -11.58 16.41
C ILE A 15 11.12 -11.95 15.83
N LYS A 16 12.08 -11.03 15.81
CA LYS A 16 13.41 -11.27 15.25
C LYS A 16 14.17 -12.39 15.97
N ASP A 17 14.14 -12.39 17.31
CA ASP A 17 14.87 -13.36 18.13
C ASP A 17 14.30 -14.77 17.95
N LYS A 18 12.97 -14.90 17.89
CA LYS A 18 12.32 -16.19 17.58
C LYS A 18 12.65 -16.68 16.17
N ALA A 19 12.81 -15.79 15.19
CA ALA A 19 13.13 -16.16 13.81
C ALA A 19 14.57 -16.68 13.68
N ALA A 20 15.49 -16.13 14.48
CA ALA A 20 16.89 -16.53 14.53
C ALA A 20 17.14 -17.82 15.35
N ALA A 21 16.23 -18.17 16.27
CA ALA A 21 16.37 -19.33 17.12
C ALA A 21 16.25 -20.64 16.31
N ARG A 22 17.36 -21.36 16.15
CA ARG A 22 17.43 -22.66 15.43
C ARG A 22 16.54 -23.76 16.04
N THR A 23 16.11 -23.60 17.28
CA THR A 23 15.27 -24.53 18.04
C THR A 23 13.86 -23.98 18.33
N GLY A 24 13.59 -22.73 17.93
CA GLY A 24 12.31 -22.06 18.12
C GLY A 24 11.38 -22.32 16.94
N GLY A 25 10.11 -22.66 17.23
CA GLY A 25 9.11 -22.94 16.18
C GLY A 25 9.01 -21.82 15.14
N ARG A 26 8.65 -22.19 13.91
CA ARG A 26 8.43 -21.25 12.81
C ARG A 26 7.46 -20.16 13.25
N ILE A 27 7.87 -18.90 13.15
CA ILE A 27 6.98 -17.77 13.35
C ILE A 27 5.96 -17.77 12.22
N ALA A 28 4.70 -17.52 12.56
CA ALA A 28 3.64 -17.25 11.60
C ALA A 28 4.04 -16.03 10.73
N PRO A 29 4.25 -16.20 9.41
CA PRO A 29 4.71 -15.11 8.53
C PRO A 29 3.84 -13.86 8.60
N GLU A 30 2.55 -14.02 8.92
CA GLU A 30 1.56 -12.96 9.11
C GLU A 30 1.98 -11.93 10.17
N LEU A 31 2.76 -12.35 11.18
CA LEU A 31 3.24 -11.45 12.24
C LEU A 31 4.20 -10.39 11.70
N TYR A 32 4.95 -10.68 10.64
CA TYR A 32 5.77 -9.67 9.98
C TYR A 32 4.90 -8.58 9.35
N VAL A 33 3.79 -8.95 8.71
CA VAL A 33 2.87 -8.00 8.08
C VAL A 33 2.20 -7.11 9.13
N VAL A 34 1.69 -7.71 10.22
CA VAL A 34 1.06 -6.97 11.32
C VAL A 34 2.04 -6.00 11.99
N CYS A 35 3.30 -6.44 12.19
CA CYS A 35 4.36 -5.57 12.70
C CYS A 35 4.65 -4.41 11.73
N ALA A 36 4.69 -4.67 10.42
CA ALA A 36 4.94 -3.66 9.41
C ALA A 36 3.84 -2.60 9.34
N GLU A 37 2.57 -3.00 9.39
CA GLU A 37 1.43 -2.08 9.43
C GLU A 37 1.46 -1.19 10.66
N THR A 38 1.71 -1.78 11.83
CA THR A 38 1.82 -1.03 13.09
C THR A 38 3.00 -0.06 13.04
N ALA A 39 4.13 -0.49 12.47
CA ALA A 39 5.30 0.34 12.29
C ALA A 39 5.04 1.52 11.35
N LEU A 40 4.31 1.33 10.25
CA LEU A 40 3.88 2.42 9.37
C LEU A 40 2.99 3.43 10.10
N GLN A 41 1.99 2.96 10.85
CA GLN A 41 1.10 3.83 11.61
C GLN A 41 1.84 4.70 12.63
N LEU A 42 2.91 4.18 13.23
CA LEU A 42 3.74 4.89 14.19
C LEU A 42 4.89 5.72 13.56
N GLY A 43 5.05 5.64 12.23
CA GLY A 43 6.11 6.31 11.47
C GLY A 43 7.50 5.67 11.60
N CYS A 44 7.58 4.41 12.03
CA CYS A 44 8.81 3.63 12.16
C CYS A 44 9.13 2.87 10.85
N LEU A 45 9.51 3.62 9.81
CA LEU A 45 9.68 3.08 8.45
C LEU A 45 10.75 1.97 8.37
N GLU A 46 11.80 2.04 9.18
CA GLU A 46 12.88 1.04 9.20
C GLU A 46 12.39 -0.31 9.71
N ILE A 47 11.53 -0.32 10.74
CA ILE A 47 10.94 -1.56 11.27
C ILE A 47 9.99 -2.15 10.23
N SER A 48 9.17 -1.31 9.61
CA SER A 48 8.24 -1.76 8.56
C SER A 48 9.00 -2.42 7.41
N ALA A 49 10.02 -1.75 6.85
CA ALA A 49 10.83 -2.27 5.76
C ALA A 49 11.53 -3.59 6.14
N ALA A 50 12.07 -3.70 7.35
CA ALA A 50 12.71 -4.92 7.81
C ALA A 50 11.72 -6.10 7.94
N CYS A 51 10.53 -5.86 8.47
CA CYS A 51 9.49 -6.87 8.56
C CYS A 51 9.01 -7.33 7.17
N LEU A 52 8.78 -6.39 6.24
CA LEU A 52 8.37 -6.72 4.88
C LEU A 52 9.43 -7.55 4.15
N LYS A 53 10.72 -7.20 4.32
CA LYS A 53 11.83 -7.99 3.78
C LYS A 53 11.77 -9.45 4.26
N MET A 54 11.64 -9.67 5.57
CA MET A 54 11.54 -11.02 6.14
C MET A 54 10.31 -11.79 5.63
N TYR A 55 9.17 -11.09 5.44
CA TYR A 55 7.96 -11.69 4.90
C TYR A 55 8.13 -12.15 3.45
N PHE A 56 8.67 -11.29 2.58
CA PHE A 56 8.83 -11.60 1.15
C PHE A 56 9.92 -12.65 0.88
N GLU A 57 10.99 -12.71 1.69
CA GLU A 57 12.00 -13.78 1.62
C GLU A 57 11.40 -15.17 1.84
N GLY A 58 10.26 -15.25 2.54
CA GLY A 58 9.52 -16.49 2.77
C GLY A 58 8.67 -17.00 1.59
N ASN A 59 8.66 -16.32 0.44
CA ASN A 59 7.81 -16.62 -0.72
C ASN A 59 6.33 -16.82 -0.33
N PRO A 60 5.66 -15.78 0.19
CA PRO A 60 4.32 -15.90 0.73
C PRO A 60 3.27 -16.27 -0.33
N PRO A 61 2.23 -17.04 0.04
CA PRO A 61 1.13 -17.36 -0.87
C PRO A 61 0.27 -16.13 -1.19
N ALA A 62 -0.48 -16.19 -2.28
CA ALA A 62 -1.42 -15.14 -2.68
C ALA A 62 -2.68 -15.12 -1.81
N ASN A 63 -2.56 -14.53 -0.61
CA ASN A 63 -3.64 -14.35 0.36
C ASN A 63 -3.75 -12.87 0.79
N GLN A 64 -4.68 -12.56 1.71
CA GLN A 64 -4.85 -11.20 2.23
C GLN A 64 -3.57 -10.59 2.82
N PHE A 65 -2.68 -11.38 3.41
CA PHE A 65 -1.44 -10.87 4.01
C PHE A 65 -0.43 -10.45 2.95
N LEU A 66 -0.40 -11.13 1.79
CA LEU A 66 0.39 -10.67 0.65
C LEU A 66 -0.13 -9.32 0.12
N CYS A 67 -1.46 -9.15 0.02
CA CYS A 67 -2.05 -7.88 -0.37
C CYS A 67 -1.68 -6.77 0.61
N ARG A 68 -1.86 -7.01 1.92
CA ARG A 68 -1.51 -6.06 2.98
C ARG A 68 -0.03 -5.70 3.00
N ALA A 69 0.86 -6.68 2.79
CA ALA A 69 2.30 -6.43 2.66
C ALA A 69 2.62 -5.50 1.48
N TYR A 70 1.95 -5.68 0.34
CA TYR A 70 2.09 -4.75 -0.79
C TYR A 70 1.55 -3.35 -0.46
N LEU A 71 0.42 -3.24 0.23
CA LEU A 71 -0.08 -1.93 0.68
C LEU A 71 0.95 -1.22 1.56
N CYS A 72 1.57 -1.91 2.51
CA CYS A 72 2.64 -1.36 3.32
C CYS A 72 3.84 -0.91 2.47
N GLN A 73 4.25 -1.72 1.49
CA GLN A 73 5.39 -1.42 0.63
C GLN A 73 5.17 -0.13 -0.17
N GLY A 74 3.96 0.07 -0.70
CA GLY A 74 3.57 1.30 -1.41
C GLY A 74 3.55 2.56 -0.53
N GLN A 75 3.58 2.41 0.80
CA GLN A 75 3.60 3.53 1.76
C GLN A 75 5.00 3.82 2.35
N LEU A 76 5.99 2.93 2.15
CA LEU A 76 7.32 3.08 2.76
C LEU A 76 8.10 4.30 2.26
N LYS A 77 7.89 4.69 1.01
CA LYS A 77 8.49 5.88 0.41
C LYS A 77 7.37 6.90 0.20
N PRO A 78 7.21 7.92 1.07
CA PRO A 78 6.35 9.05 0.76
C PRO A 78 6.83 9.65 -0.56
N LEU A 79 5.95 9.80 -1.55
CA LEU A 79 6.31 10.41 -2.82
C LEU A 79 6.41 11.93 -2.61
N PRO A 80 7.62 12.54 -2.64
CA PRO A 80 7.73 13.98 -2.65
C PRO A 80 7.17 14.53 -3.98
N ALA A 81 6.84 15.81 -4.00
CA ALA A 81 6.45 16.49 -5.25
C ALA A 81 7.57 16.50 -6.32
N THR A 82 8.80 16.13 -5.93
CA THR A 82 9.97 16.02 -6.80
C THR A 82 10.34 14.57 -7.10
N CYS A 83 9.45 13.60 -6.84
CA CYS A 83 9.75 12.20 -7.12
C CYS A 83 9.97 12.00 -8.62
N THR A 84 10.80 11.03 -8.99
CA THR A 84 10.94 10.68 -10.40
C THR A 84 9.70 9.88 -10.86
N VAL A 85 9.56 9.69 -12.17
CA VAL A 85 8.50 8.85 -12.73
C VAL A 85 8.67 7.40 -12.26
N GLU A 86 9.92 6.94 -12.15
CA GLU A 86 10.25 5.59 -11.71
C GLU A 86 9.88 5.34 -10.25
N ASP A 87 10.16 6.30 -9.35
CA ASP A 87 9.74 6.21 -7.95
C ASP A 87 8.22 6.11 -7.82
N PHE A 88 7.50 6.87 -8.65
CA PHE A 88 6.05 6.84 -8.70
C PHE A 88 5.52 5.49 -9.22
N GLU A 89 6.03 5.02 -10.37
CA GLU A 89 5.62 3.76 -10.97
C GLU A 89 5.89 2.59 -10.01
N GLU A 90 7.02 2.60 -9.30
CA GLU A 90 7.37 1.60 -8.29
C GLU A 90 6.30 1.58 -7.17
N ALA A 91 5.99 2.74 -6.58
CA ALA A 91 5.01 2.84 -5.50
C ALA A 91 3.61 2.40 -5.95
N VAL A 92 3.17 2.86 -7.12
CA VAL A 92 1.87 2.52 -7.71
C VAL A 92 1.75 1.03 -7.99
N GLN A 93 2.83 0.40 -8.47
CA GLN A 93 2.81 -1.02 -8.80
C GLN A 93 2.46 -1.90 -7.58
N TYR A 94 2.86 -1.50 -6.36
CA TYR A 94 2.50 -2.24 -5.16
C TYR A 94 0.99 -2.20 -4.88
N PHE A 95 0.35 -1.04 -5.02
CA PHE A 95 -1.11 -0.94 -4.86
C PHE A 95 -1.86 -1.76 -5.91
N LEU A 96 -1.42 -1.70 -7.17
CA LEU A 96 -2.03 -2.48 -8.26
C LEU A 96 -1.85 -3.98 -8.05
N LYS A 97 -0.68 -4.45 -7.57
CA LYS A 97 -0.47 -5.86 -7.19
C LYS A 97 -1.44 -6.30 -6.09
N ALA A 98 -1.64 -5.47 -5.05
CA ALA A 98 -2.59 -5.77 -3.98
C ALA A 98 -4.03 -5.89 -4.52
N ILE A 99 -4.45 -4.97 -5.39
CA ILE A 99 -5.76 -4.99 -6.04
C ILE A 99 -5.95 -6.26 -6.86
N GLU A 100 -5.02 -6.58 -7.75
CA GLU A 100 -5.13 -7.75 -8.65
C GLU A 100 -5.21 -9.09 -7.91
N ILE A 101 -4.56 -9.22 -6.75
CA ILE A 101 -4.70 -10.41 -5.91
C ILE A 101 -6.06 -10.40 -5.20
N SER A 102 -6.49 -9.25 -4.69
CA SER A 102 -7.72 -9.11 -3.90
C SER A 102 -8.98 -9.36 -4.71
N LYS A 103 -8.98 -9.01 -6.01
CA LYS A 103 -10.12 -9.25 -6.92
C LYS A 103 -10.44 -10.73 -7.15
N ARG A 104 -9.49 -11.63 -6.87
CA ARG A 104 -9.66 -13.07 -7.14
C ARG A 104 -10.59 -13.77 -6.16
N GLU A 105 -10.82 -13.18 -5.00
CA GLU A 105 -11.56 -13.81 -3.90
C GLU A 105 -12.51 -12.80 -3.25
N PRO A 106 -13.84 -13.02 -3.27
CA PRO A 106 -14.82 -12.05 -2.74
C PRO A 106 -14.56 -11.61 -1.29
N ARG A 107 -14.03 -12.52 -0.47
CA ARG A 107 -13.66 -12.21 0.93
C ARG A 107 -12.55 -11.15 1.07
N TYR A 108 -11.84 -10.83 -0.01
CA TYR A 108 -10.76 -9.82 -0.03
C TYR A 108 -11.19 -8.52 -0.72
N TYR A 109 -12.44 -8.37 -1.17
CA TYR A 109 -12.89 -7.16 -1.88
C TYR A 109 -12.71 -5.88 -1.06
N PHE A 110 -12.81 -5.95 0.27
CA PHE A 110 -12.50 -4.82 1.16
C PHE A 110 -11.06 -4.29 0.98
N ILE A 111 -10.12 -5.13 0.54
CA ILE A 111 -8.75 -4.71 0.27
C ILE A 111 -8.67 -3.89 -1.02
N VAL A 112 -9.55 -4.10 -2.00
CA VAL A 112 -9.61 -3.25 -3.20
C VAL A 112 -9.98 -1.82 -2.82
N PHE A 113 -10.98 -1.65 -1.95
CA PHE A 113 -11.31 -0.35 -1.36
C PHE A 113 -10.11 0.23 -0.59
N ASN A 114 -9.53 -0.50 0.36
CA ASN A 114 -8.38 -0.02 1.14
C ASN A 114 -7.20 0.38 0.25
N ALA A 115 -6.91 -0.40 -0.78
CA ALA A 115 -5.85 -0.13 -1.75
C ALA A 115 -6.12 1.17 -2.50
N SER A 116 -7.36 1.43 -2.91
CA SER A 116 -7.73 2.65 -3.61
C SER A 116 -7.53 3.91 -2.75
N VAL A 117 -7.87 3.84 -1.46
CA VAL A 117 -7.67 4.93 -0.50
C VAL A 117 -6.18 5.19 -0.31
N LEU A 118 -5.39 4.16 -0.05
CA LEU A 118 -3.94 4.30 0.15
C LEU A 118 -3.23 4.76 -1.11
N TYR A 119 -3.59 4.23 -2.27
CA TYR A 119 -3.10 4.70 -3.57
C TYR A 119 -3.35 6.20 -3.73
N PHE A 120 -4.59 6.66 -3.49
CA PHE A 120 -4.92 8.07 -3.66
C PHE A 120 -4.15 8.95 -2.67
N GLN A 121 -4.03 8.54 -1.41
CA GLN A 121 -3.26 9.27 -0.40
C GLN A 121 -1.78 9.38 -0.78
N THR A 122 -1.15 8.29 -1.22
CA THR A 122 0.26 8.25 -1.62
C THR A 122 0.52 9.11 -2.85
N THR A 123 -0.40 9.13 -3.81
CA THR A 123 -0.23 9.82 -5.08
C THR A 123 -0.76 11.26 -5.10
N ARG A 124 -1.53 11.65 -4.08
CA ARG A 124 -2.10 13.01 -3.92
C ARG A 124 -1.09 14.15 -4.12
N PRO A 125 0.16 14.08 -3.63
CA PRO A 125 1.14 15.15 -3.84
C PRO A 125 1.43 15.47 -5.32
N LEU A 126 1.16 14.52 -6.21
CA LEU A 126 1.41 14.60 -7.66
C LEU A 126 0.22 15.14 -8.46
N LEU A 127 -0.89 15.47 -7.79
CA LEU A 127 -2.04 16.15 -8.40
C LEU A 127 -1.76 17.61 -8.80
N ARG A 128 -0.49 18.01 -8.91
CA ARG A 128 -0.06 19.36 -9.31
C ARG A 128 -0.04 19.49 -10.84
N PRO A 129 -0.39 20.67 -11.39
CA PRO A 129 -0.31 20.93 -12.82
C PRO A 129 1.05 20.51 -13.41
N GLY A 130 1.04 19.78 -14.52
CA GLY A 130 2.24 19.26 -15.20
C GLY A 130 2.71 17.86 -14.78
N GLN A 131 2.38 17.37 -13.59
CA GLN A 131 2.73 16.01 -13.11
C GLN A 131 1.55 15.04 -13.12
N CYS A 132 0.32 15.56 -13.19
CA CYS A 132 -0.92 14.77 -13.15
C CYS A 132 -1.07 13.72 -14.25
N LEU A 133 -0.47 13.93 -15.44
CA LEU A 133 -0.69 13.07 -16.60
C LEU A 133 -0.22 11.63 -16.37
N TYR A 134 0.82 11.44 -15.54
CA TYR A 134 1.33 10.12 -15.18
C TYR A 134 0.37 9.34 -14.26
N LEU A 135 -0.51 10.05 -13.52
CA LEU A 135 -1.46 9.44 -12.61
C LEU A 135 -2.67 8.84 -13.33
N VAL A 136 -3.12 9.53 -14.38
CA VAL A 136 -4.38 9.27 -15.07
C VAL A 136 -4.57 7.78 -15.46
N PRO A 137 -3.58 7.06 -16.03
CA PRO A 137 -3.74 5.65 -16.37
C PRO A 137 -3.97 4.74 -15.15
N SER A 138 -3.16 4.90 -14.09
CA SER A 138 -3.27 4.05 -12.90
C SER A 138 -4.52 4.38 -12.08
N LEU A 139 -4.94 5.64 -12.02
CA LEU A 139 -6.16 6.05 -11.33
C LEU A 139 -7.40 5.46 -12.01
N ARG A 140 -7.44 5.40 -13.34
CA ARG A 140 -8.50 4.69 -14.07
C ARG A 140 -8.54 3.20 -13.73
N GLN A 141 -7.39 2.54 -13.65
CA GLN A 141 -7.34 1.12 -13.31
C GLN A 141 -7.87 0.86 -11.89
N VAL A 142 -7.59 1.76 -10.95
CA VAL A 142 -8.14 1.70 -9.59
C VAL A 142 -9.67 1.85 -9.60
N ILE A 143 -10.19 2.86 -10.32
CA ILE A 143 -11.65 3.07 -10.47
C ILE A 143 -12.32 1.84 -11.08
N GLN A 144 -11.79 1.32 -12.18
CA GLN A 144 -12.32 0.13 -12.83
C GLN A 144 -12.31 -1.08 -11.88
N SER A 145 -11.25 -1.24 -11.08
CA SER A 145 -11.18 -2.34 -10.12
C SER A 145 -12.24 -2.24 -9.02
N LEU A 146 -12.61 -1.04 -8.59
CA LEU A 146 -13.74 -0.82 -7.67
C LEU A 146 -15.09 -1.16 -8.32
N GLU A 147 -15.26 -0.89 -9.62
CA GLU A 147 -16.44 -1.29 -10.38
C GLU A 147 -16.53 -2.81 -10.54
N GLU A 148 -15.43 -3.47 -10.89
CA GLU A 148 -15.33 -4.92 -11.08
C GLU A 148 -15.78 -5.70 -9.84
N VAL A 149 -15.46 -5.22 -8.64
CA VAL A 149 -15.85 -5.85 -7.37
C VAL A 149 -17.20 -5.37 -6.82
N ALA A 150 -17.92 -4.54 -7.57
CA ALA A 150 -19.17 -3.91 -7.15
C ALA A 150 -19.05 -3.22 -5.77
N ASP A 151 -17.99 -2.43 -5.58
CA ASP A 151 -17.77 -1.69 -4.33
C ASP A 151 -18.97 -0.78 -4.00
N GLN A 152 -19.33 -0.78 -2.72
CA GLN A 152 -20.56 -0.13 -2.23
C GLN A 152 -20.35 1.36 -1.93
N ASP A 153 -19.10 1.85 -1.85
CA ASP A 153 -18.82 3.26 -1.61
C ASP A 153 -18.82 4.04 -2.93
N HIS A 154 -20.02 4.28 -3.43
CA HIS A 154 -20.21 5.02 -4.68
C HIS A 154 -19.75 6.49 -4.58
N SER A 155 -19.79 7.08 -3.38
CA SER A 155 -19.26 8.44 -3.13
C SER A 155 -17.76 8.49 -3.35
N TRP A 156 -17.03 7.54 -2.79
CA TRP A 156 -15.57 7.44 -2.97
C TRP A 156 -15.20 7.23 -4.43
N ARG A 157 -15.89 6.33 -5.13
CA ARG A 157 -15.67 6.13 -6.57
C ARG A 157 -15.93 7.39 -7.39
N ALA A 158 -17.00 8.12 -7.09
CA ALA A 158 -17.31 9.39 -7.74
C ALA A 158 -16.22 10.45 -7.49
N GLU A 159 -15.67 10.51 -6.27
CA GLU A 159 -14.54 11.39 -5.94
C GLU A 159 -13.34 11.12 -6.83
N LEU A 160 -12.93 9.85 -6.96
CA LEU A 160 -11.82 9.46 -7.83
C LEU A 160 -12.08 9.80 -9.31
N MET A 161 -13.30 9.60 -9.81
CA MET A 161 -13.68 9.98 -11.18
C MET A 161 -13.57 11.48 -11.41
N MET A 162 -14.00 12.31 -10.46
CA MET A 162 -13.85 13.77 -10.55
C MET A 162 -12.38 14.19 -10.64
N GLN A 163 -11.47 13.50 -9.94
CA GLN A 163 -10.04 13.78 -10.04
C GLN A 163 -9.50 13.51 -11.45
N VAL A 164 -9.94 12.42 -12.09
CA VAL A 164 -9.59 12.13 -13.49
C VAL A 164 -10.06 13.27 -14.42
N THR A 165 -11.31 13.71 -14.27
CA THR A 165 -11.88 14.79 -15.11
C THR A 165 -11.16 16.13 -14.94
N LEU A 166 -10.84 16.50 -13.69
CA LEU A 166 -10.09 17.73 -13.39
C LEU A 166 -8.72 17.71 -14.06
N GLN A 167 -8.02 16.56 -14.03
CA GLN A 167 -6.71 16.43 -14.65
C GLN A 167 -6.73 16.60 -16.16
N TYR A 168 -7.77 16.08 -16.83
CA TYR A 168 -7.97 16.32 -18.26
C TYR A 168 -8.14 17.81 -18.58
N SER A 169 -8.98 18.51 -17.81
CA SER A 169 -9.22 19.94 -18.03
C SER A 169 -7.96 20.79 -17.87
N LEU A 170 -7.10 20.45 -16.91
CA LEU A 170 -5.83 21.15 -16.68
C LEU A 170 -4.82 20.87 -17.79
N SER A 171 -4.77 19.65 -18.32
CA SER A 171 -3.86 19.28 -19.42
C SER A 171 -4.21 19.95 -20.76
N CYS A 172 -5.47 20.36 -20.95
CA CYS A 172 -5.89 21.10 -22.14
C CYS A 172 -5.57 22.61 -22.07
N LEU A 173 -5.20 23.13 -20.90
CA LEU A 173 -4.96 24.55 -20.65
C LEU A 173 -3.46 24.91 -20.58
N SER A 174 -2.57 23.91 -20.65
CA SER A 174 -1.11 24.04 -20.64
C SER A 174 -0.52 23.74 -22.01
#